data_AF-A0A6J4H2G5-F1
#
_entry.id   AF-A0A6J4H2G5-F1
#
_cell.length_a   1.000
_cell.length_b   1.000
_cell.length_c   1.000
_cell.angle_alpha   90.00
_cell.angle_beta   90.00
_cell.angle_gamma   90.00
#
_symmetry.space_group_name_H-M   'P 1'
#
loop_
_entity.id
_entity.type
_entity.pdbx_description
1 polymer ?
#
loop_
_entity_poly.entity_id
_entity_poly.type
_entity_poly.pdbx_seq_one_letter_code
_entity_poly.pdbx_strand_id
1 'polypeptide(L)'
;YILGLLVFARYQANQSLVTGATWLGAAGVIFYGLTEIPLVYRQLKAFMLEGQESLLGFGFHYVVLVLVLGIMVFLFQNRMVLAGKRPAVPDIYLWLACLMLVVIASSELLYHTIVLQFTRLPAGAANQSNLWAVAYAEFENLTQQTNKVGFPILWGLCAFGFMFIGLKKKNKALRIFSLSLFTLTLVKLFAYDIQGISEGGKIAAFISLGGLLLVISFMYQNIKRLILADEAAPTAPKNRPEE
;
A
#
# COMPACT_ATOMS: atom_id res chain seq x y z
N TYR A 1 1.10 20.36 -10.62
CA TYR A 1 -0.05 20.82 -11.41
C TYR A 1 -1.36 20.09 -11.03
N ILE A 2 -1.43 18.76 -11.08
CA ILE A 2 -2.67 17.99 -10.80
C ILE A 2 -3.28 18.30 -9.42
N LEU A 3 -2.49 18.30 -8.35
CA LEU A 3 -2.99 18.59 -6.99
C LEU A 3 -3.59 20.01 -6.88
N GLY A 4 -2.98 21.00 -7.54
CA GLY A 4 -3.51 22.37 -7.59
C GLY A 4 -4.84 22.45 -8.35
N LEU A 5 -4.97 21.71 -9.45
CA LEU A 5 -6.21 21.61 -10.22
C LEU A 5 -7.33 20.93 -9.40
N LEU A 6 -7.02 19.90 -8.61
CA LEU A 6 -7.97 19.26 -7.69
C LEU A 6 -8.52 20.24 -6.64
N VAL A 7 -7.64 21.01 -6.00
CA VAL A 7 -8.01 22.01 -4.99
C VAL A 7 -8.86 23.12 -5.62
N PHE A 8 -8.47 23.61 -6.80
CA PHE A 8 -9.20 24.62 -7.55
C PHE A 8 -10.59 24.15 -7.99
N ALA A 9 -10.70 22.93 -8.51
CA ALA A 9 -11.98 22.34 -8.90
C ALA A 9 -12.95 22.25 -7.71
N ARG A 10 -12.44 21.88 -6.53
CA ARG A 10 -13.22 21.86 -5.29
C ARG A 10 -13.66 23.26 -4.86
N TYR A 11 -12.77 24.24 -4.98
CA TYR A 11 -13.07 25.64 -4.65
C TYR A 11 -14.20 26.22 -5.50
N GLN A 12 -14.22 25.91 -6.81
CA GLN A 12 -15.28 26.38 -7.72
C GLN A 12 -16.65 25.71 -7.50
N ALA A 13 -16.77 24.74 -6.59
CA ALA A 13 -18.01 23.99 -6.32
C ALA A 13 -18.69 23.36 -7.55
N ASN A 14 -17.95 23.19 -8.66
CA ASN A 14 -18.47 22.64 -9.90
C ASN A 14 -18.27 21.12 -9.96
N GLN A 15 -19.37 20.37 -9.91
CA GLN A 15 -19.40 18.91 -9.91
C GLN A 15 -18.69 18.26 -11.12
N SER A 16 -18.81 18.83 -12.32
CA SER A 16 -18.18 18.26 -13.52
C SER A 16 -16.66 18.44 -13.49
N LEU A 17 -16.20 19.60 -13.03
CA LEU A 17 -14.77 19.88 -12.83
C LEU A 17 -14.17 18.97 -11.76
N VAL A 18 -14.85 18.80 -10.62
CA VAL A 18 -14.38 17.89 -9.55
C VAL A 18 -14.30 16.45 -10.06
N THR A 19 -15.29 16.00 -10.83
CA THR A 19 -15.30 14.65 -11.40
C THR A 19 -14.14 14.46 -12.38
N GLY A 20 -13.96 15.38 -13.34
CA GLY A 20 -12.86 15.33 -14.31
C GLY A 20 -11.48 15.38 -13.65
N ALA A 21 -11.32 16.27 -12.66
CA ALA A 21 -10.10 16.38 -11.87
C ALA A 21 -9.80 15.08 -11.10
N THR A 22 -10.83 14.43 -10.54
CA THR A 22 -10.69 13.16 -9.80
C THR A 22 -10.21 12.03 -10.72
N TRP A 23 -10.76 11.91 -11.93
CA TRP A 23 -10.26 10.94 -12.92
C TRP A 23 -8.82 11.21 -13.34
N LEU A 24 -8.48 12.48 -13.58
CA LEU A 24 -7.10 12.87 -13.91
C LEU A 24 -6.13 12.56 -12.76
N GLY A 25 -6.55 12.80 -11.51
CA GLY A 25 -5.79 12.43 -10.32
C GLY A 25 -5.53 10.93 -10.23
N ALA A 26 -6.55 10.11 -10.47
CA ALA A 26 -6.41 8.65 -10.48
C ALA A 26 -5.46 8.15 -11.57
N ALA A 27 -5.56 8.71 -12.78
CA ALA A 27 -4.61 8.43 -13.87
C ALA A 27 -3.19 8.84 -13.49
N GLY A 28 -3.00 9.98 -12.83
CA GLY A 28 -1.71 10.44 -12.33
C GLY A 28 -1.08 9.51 -11.29
N VAL A 29 -1.87 8.95 -10.38
CA VAL A 29 -1.40 7.95 -9.39
C VAL A 29 -0.96 6.66 -10.08
N ILE A 30 -1.72 6.19 -11.07
CA ILE A 30 -1.35 5.00 -11.86
C ILE A 30 -0.07 5.27 -12.65
N PHE A 31 0.02 6.43 -13.30
CA PHE A 31 1.22 6.85 -14.03
C PHE A 31 2.45 6.83 -13.12
N TYR A 32 2.36 7.44 -11.94
CA TYR A 32 3.44 7.39 -10.93
C TYR A 32 3.89 5.96 -10.62
N GLY A 33 2.94 5.04 -10.41
CA GLY A 33 3.28 3.64 -10.13
C GLY A 33 4.00 2.93 -11.30
N LEU A 34 3.63 3.25 -12.53
CA LEU A 34 4.16 2.60 -13.72
C LEU A 34 5.47 3.21 -14.24
N THR A 35 5.75 4.47 -13.94
CA THR A 35 6.90 5.20 -14.49
C THR A 35 7.89 5.64 -13.44
N GLU A 36 7.44 6.34 -12.40
CA GLU A 36 8.32 6.93 -11.38
C GLU A 36 8.95 5.86 -10.48
N ILE A 37 8.17 4.88 -10.00
CA ILE A 37 8.71 3.80 -9.16
C ILE A 37 9.84 3.02 -9.88
N PRO A 38 9.66 2.54 -11.13
CA PRO A 38 10.76 1.89 -11.86
C PRO A 38 11.92 2.84 -12.21
N LEU A 39 11.65 4.14 -12.40
CA LEU A 39 12.70 5.13 -12.67
C LEU A 39 13.59 5.35 -11.45
N VAL A 40 13.00 5.56 -10.26
CA VAL A 40 13.73 5.73 -8.99
C VAL A 40 14.58 4.50 -8.69
N TYR A 41 14.04 3.30 -8.88
CA TYR A 41 14.79 2.06 -8.70
C TYR A 41 16.01 1.98 -9.63
N ARG A 42 15.86 2.34 -10.92
CA ARG A 42 16.96 2.34 -11.89
C ARG A 42 18.04 3.36 -11.53
N GLN A 43 17.64 4.57 -11.13
CA GLN A 43 18.58 5.61 -10.69
C GLN A 43 19.36 5.18 -9.46
N LEU A 44 18.67 4.58 -8.48
CA LEU A 44 19.31 4.05 -7.27
C LEU A 44 20.29 2.92 -7.62
N LYS A 45 19.91 1.99 -8.49
CA LYS A 45 20.77 0.89 -8.96
C LYS A 45 22.02 1.42 -9.66
N ALA A 46 21.87 2.37 -10.60
CA ALA A 46 22.99 2.99 -11.30
C ALA A 46 23.90 3.79 -10.36
N PHE A 47 23.35 4.53 -9.40
CA PHE A 47 24.13 5.24 -8.40
C PHE A 47 24.99 4.30 -7.53
N MET A 48 24.38 3.20 -7.08
CA MET A 48 25.00 2.24 -6.17
C MET A 48 26.05 1.36 -6.85
N LEU A 49 25.77 0.89 -8.07
CA LEU A 49 26.61 -0.08 -8.78
C LEU A 49 27.59 0.55 -9.79
N GLU A 50 27.19 1.62 -10.47
CA GLU A 50 27.95 2.21 -11.57
C GLU A 50 28.69 3.48 -11.14
N GLY A 51 28.21 4.13 -10.08
CA GLY A 51 28.84 5.32 -9.51
C GLY A 51 28.74 6.58 -10.38
N GLN A 52 27.93 6.55 -11.45
CA GLN A 52 27.83 7.63 -12.44
C GLN A 52 26.71 8.63 -12.17
N GLU A 53 25.62 8.19 -11.51
CA GLU A 53 24.43 9.02 -11.31
C GLU A 53 24.54 9.95 -10.08
N SER A 54 23.66 10.94 -9.99
CA SER A 54 23.53 11.80 -8.80
C SER A 54 22.37 11.33 -7.92
N LEU A 55 22.54 11.41 -6.59
CA LEU A 55 21.44 11.22 -5.64
C LEU A 55 20.38 12.32 -5.69
N LEU A 56 20.57 13.39 -6.48
CA LEU A 56 19.56 14.44 -6.62
C LEU A 56 18.21 13.89 -7.12
N GLY A 57 18.20 13.01 -8.14
CA GLY A 57 16.97 12.39 -8.62
C GLY A 57 16.27 11.57 -7.54
N PHE A 58 17.06 10.82 -6.76
CA PHE A 58 16.59 10.14 -5.57
C PHE A 58 16.16 11.11 -4.44
N GLY A 59 16.72 12.31 -4.30
CA GLY A 59 16.19 13.29 -3.35
C GLY A 59 14.82 13.83 -3.78
N PHE A 60 14.68 14.14 -5.08
CA PHE A 60 13.47 14.75 -5.64
C PHE A 60 12.25 13.81 -5.66
N HIS A 61 12.44 12.48 -5.71
CA HIS A 61 11.29 11.57 -5.69
C HIS A 61 10.44 11.71 -4.41
N TYR A 62 11.02 12.09 -3.27
CA TYR A 62 10.23 12.34 -2.05
C TYR A 62 9.25 13.52 -2.20
N VAL A 63 9.63 14.54 -2.97
CA VAL A 63 8.71 15.65 -3.29
C VAL A 63 7.54 15.12 -4.12
N VAL A 64 7.82 14.29 -5.13
CA VAL A 64 6.79 13.65 -5.97
C VAL A 64 5.91 12.72 -5.14
N LEU A 65 6.50 11.94 -4.24
CA LEU A 65 5.81 11.04 -3.32
C LEU A 65 4.81 11.79 -2.45
N VAL A 66 5.22 12.89 -1.81
CA VAL A 66 4.33 13.74 -1.00
C VAL A 66 3.16 14.28 -1.83
N LEU A 67 3.42 14.72 -3.06
CA LEU A 67 2.38 15.20 -3.96
C LEU A 67 1.39 14.09 -4.34
N VAL A 68 1.87 12.89 -4.62
CA VAL A 68 1.04 11.73 -4.96
C VAL A 68 0.21 11.29 -3.76
N LEU A 69 0.77 11.25 -2.55
CA LEU A 69 0.02 10.98 -1.33
C LEU A 69 -1.06 12.05 -1.10
N GLY A 70 -0.76 13.32 -1.36
CA GLY A 70 -1.75 14.41 -1.35
C GLY A 70 -2.90 14.18 -2.32
N ILE A 71 -2.59 13.76 -3.55
CA ILE A 71 -3.61 13.38 -4.54
C ILE A 71 -4.44 12.21 -4.02
N MET A 72 -3.82 11.15 -3.51
CA MET A 72 -4.53 9.98 -2.97
C MET A 72 -5.46 10.33 -1.81
N VAL A 73 -5.03 11.21 -0.89
CA VAL A 73 -5.89 11.71 0.20
C VAL A 73 -7.07 12.49 -0.36
N PHE A 74 -6.85 13.37 -1.34
CA PHE A 74 -7.92 14.10 -2.01
C PHE A 74 -8.92 13.14 -2.68
N LEU A 75 -8.44 12.16 -3.44
CA LEU A 75 -9.27 11.15 -4.10
C LEU A 75 -10.08 10.37 -3.07
N PHE A 76 -9.47 9.96 -1.95
CA PHE A 76 -10.18 9.27 -0.88
C PHE A 76 -11.29 10.14 -0.30
N GLN A 77 -11.04 11.42 -0.02
CA GLN A 77 -12.05 12.33 0.54
C GLN A 77 -13.22 12.57 -0.44
N ASN A 78 -12.95 12.61 -1.74
CA ASN A 78 -13.95 12.94 -2.76
C ASN A 78 -14.52 11.70 -3.49
N ARG A 79 -14.19 10.48 -3.07
CA ARG A 79 -14.60 9.24 -3.76
C ARG A 79 -16.11 9.09 -3.96
N MET A 80 -16.92 9.71 -3.10
CA MET A 80 -18.39 9.68 -3.21
C MET A 80 -18.93 10.52 -4.36
N VAL A 81 -18.17 11.52 -4.83
CA VAL A 81 -18.52 12.30 -6.04
C VAL A 81 -18.55 11.40 -7.27
N LEU A 82 -17.71 10.36 -7.28
CA LEU A 82 -17.66 9.37 -8.36
C LEU A 82 -18.79 8.34 -8.32
N ALA A 83 -19.62 8.32 -7.26
CA ALA A 83 -20.66 7.31 -7.10
C ALA A 83 -21.73 7.40 -8.19
N GLY A 84 -22.10 8.62 -8.63
CA GLY A 84 -23.08 8.84 -9.69
C GLY A 84 -24.27 7.87 -9.64
N LYS A 85 -24.54 7.17 -10.74
CA LYS A 85 -25.52 6.06 -10.82
C LYS A 85 -24.92 4.67 -10.56
N ARG A 86 -23.61 4.57 -10.32
CA ARG A 86 -22.87 3.29 -10.21
C ARG A 86 -22.30 3.14 -8.79
N PRO A 87 -23.05 2.54 -7.85
CA PRO A 87 -22.67 2.49 -6.44
C PRO A 87 -21.37 1.72 -6.17
N ALA A 88 -20.92 0.87 -7.09
CA ALA A 88 -19.67 0.11 -6.97
C ALA A 88 -18.40 0.95 -7.23
N VAL A 89 -18.50 2.11 -7.89
CA VAL A 89 -17.33 2.90 -8.30
C VAL A 89 -16.49 3.37 -7.11
N PRO A 90 -17.05 3.97 -6.04
CA PRO A 90 -16.26 4.43 -4.90
C PRO A 90 -15.47 3.31 -4.21
N ASP A 91 -16.04 2.09 -4.18
CA ASP A 91 -15.39 0.93 -3.59
C ASP A 91 -14.21 0.45 -4.44
N ILE A 92 -14.37 0.38 -5.77
CA ILE A 92 -13.27 0.06 -6.69
C ILE A 92 -12.13 1.08 -6.54
N TYR A 93 -12.47 2.36 -6.46
CA TYR A 93 -11.49 3.42 -6.22
C TYR A 93 -10.74 3.26 -4.90
N LEU A 94 -11.46 2.89 -3.84
CA LEU A 94 -10.85 2.62 -2.54
C LEU A 94 -9.88 1.44 -2.61
N TRP A 95 -10.25 0.37 -3.31
CA TRP A 95 -9.37 -0.79 -3.52
C TRP A 95 -8.11 -0.41 -4.29
N LEU A 96 -8.25 0.34 -5.39
CA LEU A 96 -7.11 0.83 -6.17
C LEU A 96 -6.21 1.74 -5.33
N ALA A 97 -6.77 2.63 -4.51
CA ALA A 97 -6.00 3.48 -3.63
C ALA A 97 -5.22 2.68 -2.57
N CYS A 98 -5.85 1.66 -1.96
CA CYS A 98 -5.17 0.80 -0.99
C CYS A 98 -4.07 -0.04 -1.66
N LEU A 99 -4.32 -0.56 -2.86
CA LEU A 99 -3.33 -1.28 -3.65
C LEU A 99 -2.12 -0.39 -3.96
N MET A 100 -2.36 0.82 -4.44
CA MET A 100 -1.30 1.78 -4.72
C MET A 100 -0.50 2.15 -3.47
N LEU A 101 -1.15 2.29 -2.32
CA LEU A 101 -0.46 2.56 -1.05
C LEU A 101 0.46 1.41 -0.67
N VAL A 102 0.03 0.16 -0.88
CA VAL A 102 0.86 -1.03 -0.64
C VAL A 102 2.05 -1.08 -1.60
N VAL A 103 1.84 -0.77 -2.89
CA VAL A 103 2.92 -0.71 -3.90
C VAL A 103 3.95 0.34 -3.53
N ILE A 104 3.50 1.56 -3.18
CA ILE A 104 4.37 2.65 -2.73
C ILE A 104 5.15 2.25 -1.48
N ALA A 105 4.47 1.74 -0.45
CA ALA A 105 5.16 1.33 0.77
C ALA A 105 6.19 0.21 0.50
N SER A 106 5.90 -0.69 -0.44
CA SER A 106 6.82 -1.76 -0.83
C SER A 106 8.05 -1.21 -1.55
N SER A 107 7.88 -0.22 -2.43
CA SER A 107 9.01 0.43 -3.11
C SER A 107 9.87 1.21 -2.15
N GLU A 108 9.28 1.99 -1.25
CA GLU A 108 10.01 2.75 -0.21
C GLU A 108 10.81 1.82 0.71
N LEU A 109 10.22 0.70 1.14
CA LEU A 109 10.93 -0.30 1.93
C LEU A 109 12.15 -0.84 1.18
N LEU A 110 12.01 -1.17 -0.11
CA LEU A 110 13.12 -1.65 -0.92
C LEU A 110 14.24 -0.61 -1.06
N TYR A 111 13.89 0.65 -1.36
CA TYR A 111 14.86 1.71 -1.52
C TYR A 111 15.64 1.95 -0.23
N HIS A 112 14.95 2.00 0.91
CA HIS A 112 15.60 2.20 2.20
C HIS A 112 16.48 1.01 2.61
N THR A 113 16.06 -0.23 2.34
CA THR A 113 16.94 -1.40 2.58
C THR A 113 18.23 -1.29 1.78
N ILE A 114 18.14 -0.96 0.49
CA ILE A 114 19.32 -0.79 -0.37
C ILE A 114 20.20 0.35 0.16
N VAL A 115 19.64 1.54 0.41
CA VAL A 115 20.40 2.72 0.84
C VAL A 115 21.10 2.49 2.19
N LEU A 116 20.48 1.76 3.11
CA LEU A 116 21.00 1.57 4.46
C LEU A 116 21.98 0.38 4.58
N GLN A 117 21.79 -0.68 3.78
CA GLN A 117 22.55 -1.93 3.92
C GLN A 117 23.58 -2.16 2.83
N PHE A 118 23.39 -1.58 1.63
CA PHE A 118 24.30 -1.82 0.52
C PHE A 118 25.56 -0.95 0.62
N THR A 119 26.72 -1.58 0.49
CA THR A 119 27.99 -0.84 0.41
C THR A 119 28.24 -0.37 -1.02
N ARG A 120 28.19 0.95 -1.24
CA ARG A 120 28.40 1.56 -2.55
C ARG A 120 29.77 1.23 -3.14
N LEU A 121 29.80 0.89 -4.44
CA LEU A 121 31.05 0.76 -5.20
C LEU A 121 31.73 2.13 -5.39
N PRO A 122 33.07 2.22 -5.18
CA PRO A 122 33.81 3.43 -5.50
C PRO A 122 33.67 3.83 -6.97
N ALA A 123 33.69 5.12 -7.27
CA ALA A 123 33.66 5.60 -8.65
C ALA A 123 34.85 5.01 -9.44
N GLY A 124 34.56 4.44 -10.61
CA GLY A 124 35.56 3.76 -11.45
C GLY A 124 35.80 2.28 -11.14
N ALA A 125 35.29 1.75 -10.03
CA ALA A 125 35.38 0.32 -9.69
C ALA A 125 34.50 -0.56 -10.59
N ALA A 126 33.49 0.02 -11.26
CA ALA A 126 32.59 -0.69 -12.18
C ALA A 126 33.33 -1.34 -13.37
N ASN A 127 34.49 -0.81 -13.76
CA ASN A 127 35.31 -1.38 -14.84
C ASN A 127 36.09 -2.64 -14.40
N GLN A 128 36.09 -2.97 -13.10
CA GLN A 128 36.74 -4.17 -12.57
C GLN A 128 35.70 -5.28 -12.40
N SER A 129 35.72 -6.25 -13.33
CA SER A 129 34.71 -7.32 -13.44
C SER A 129 34.43 -8.07 -12.14
N ASN A 130 35.48 -8.39 -11.37
CA ASN A 130 35.35 -9.14 -10.11
C ASN A 130 34.64 -8.33 -9.01
N LEU A 131 34.96 -7.04 -8.87
CA LEU A 131 34.30 -6.17 -7.88
C LEU A 131 32.84 -5.92 -8.25
N TRP A 132 32.59 -5.67 -9.54
CA TRP A 132 31.23 -5.48 -10.03
C TRP A 132 30.37 -6.73 -9.82
N ALA A 133 30.89 -7.93 -10.11
CA ALA A 133 30.16 -9.18 -9.93
C ALA A 133 29.76 -9.44 -8.46
N VAL A 134 30.66 -9.16 -7.51
CA VAL A 134 30.37 -9.30 -6.07
C VAL A 134 29.32 -8.30 -5.62
N ALA A 135 29.47 -7.03 -6.00
CA ALA A 135 28.52 -5.97 -5.65
C ALA A 135 27.13 -6.21 -6.27
N TYR A 136 27.07 -6.67 -7.52
CA TYR A 136 25.83 -7.05 -8.18
C TYR A 136 25.12 -8.19 -7.45
N ALA A 137 25.88 -9.23 -7.06
CA ALA A 137 25.33 -10.36 -6.31
C ALA A 137 24.79 -9.93 -4.93
N GLU A 138 25.49 -9.04 -4.22
CA GLU A 138 25.03 -8.47 -2.95
C GLU A 138 23.74 -7.64 -3.13
N PHE A 139 23.70 -6.77 -4.14
CA PHE A 139 22.53 -5.95 -4.46
C PHE A 139 21.29 -6.81 -4.76
N GLU A 140 21.46 -7.83 -5.61
CA GLU A 140 20.39 -8.77 -5.93
C GLU A 140 19.97 -9.58 -4.70
N ASN A 141 20.90 -10.01 -3.84
CA ASN A 141 20.57 -10.69 -2.60
C ASN A 141 19.72 -9.82 -1.66
N LEU A 142 20.08 -8.54 -1.46
CA LEU A 142 19.29 -7.61 -0.66
C LEU A 142 17.89 -7.40 -1.23
N THR A 143 17.80 -7.26 -2.56
CA THR A 143 16.52 -7.11 -3.26
C THR A 143 15.65 -8.36 -3.10
N GLN A 144 16.22 -9.55 -3.28
CA GLN A 144 15.53 -10.83 -3.12
C GLN A 144 15.09 -11.06 -1.67
N GLN A 145 15.96 -10.78 -0.71
CA GLN A 145 15.65 -10.88 0.72
C GLN A 145 14.51 -9.93 1.11
N THR A 146 14.53 -8.69 0.61
CA THR A 146 13.44 -7.73 0.85
C THR A 146 12.14 -8.20 0.21
N ASN A 147 12.17 -8.74 -1.01
CA ASN A 147 10.98 -9.25 -1.70
C ASN A 147 10.37 -10.49 -1.04
N LYS A 148 11.21 -11.36 -0.47
CA LYS A 148 10.79 -12.60 0.21
C LYS A 148 10.36 -12.35 1.64
N VAL A 149 11.08 -11.54 2.40
CA VAL A 149 10.84 -11.36 3.84
C VAL A 149 10.19 -10.01 4.14
N GLY A 150 10.75 -8.92 3.62
CA GLY A 150 10.27 -7.56 3.90
C GLY A 150 8.86 -7.30 3.40
N PHE A 151 8.55 -7.71 2.15
CA PHE A 151 7.24 -7.46 1.56
C PHE A 151 6.11 -8.18 2.27
N PRO A 152 6.18 -9.48 2.61
CA PRO A 152 5.12 -10.12 3.39
C PRO A 152 4.87 -9.49 4.76
N ILE A 153 5.93 -9.08 5.47
CA ILE A 153 5.79 -8.38 6.76
C ILE A 153 5.05 -7.06 6.55
N LEU A 154 5.49 -6.25 5.58
CA LEU A 154 4.85 -4.98 5.25
C LEU A 154 3.38 -5.16 4.83
N TRP A 155 3.10 -6.11 3.94
CA TRP A 155 1.74 -6.38 3.46
C TRP A 155 0.82 -6.85 4.60
N GLY A 156 1.34 -7.66 5.53
CA GLY A 156 0.65 -8.06 6.75
C GLY A 156 0.31 -6.87 7.66
N LEU A 157 1.26 -5.95 7.88
CA LEU A 157 1.03 -4.71 8.64
C LEU A 157 0.00 -3.79 7.95
N CYS A 158 0.11 -3.62 6.63
CA CYS A 158 -0.85 -2.87 5.83
C CYS A 158 -2.25 -3.49 5.92
N ALA A 159 -2.36 -4.81 5.76
CA ALA A 159 -3.63 -5.53 5.89
C ALA A 159 -4.24 -5.31 7.28
N PHE A 160 -3.46 -5.44 8.36
CA PHE A 160 -3.93 -5.17 9.72
C PHE A 160 -4.40 -3.73 9.90
N GLY A 161 -3.63 -2.75 9.42
CA GLY A 161 -4.00 -1.33 9.45
C GLY A 161 -5.30 -1.04 8.69
N PHE A 162 -5.45 -1.58 7.48
CA PHE A 162 -6.69 -1.47 6.71
C PHE A 162 -7.87 -2.16 7.39
N MET A 163 -7.66 -3.34 7.99
CA MET A 163 -8.71 -4.03 8.75
C MET A 163 -9.19 -3.13 9.88
N PHE A 164 -8.27 -2.66 10.73
CA PHE A 164 -8.56 -1.79 11.86
C PHE A 164 -9.35 -0.53 11.44
N ILE A 165 -8.89 0.17 10.41
CA ILE A 165 -9.60 1.35 9.87
C ILE A 165 -10.98 0.96 9.30
N GLY A 166 -11.06 -0.19 8.63
CA GLY A 166 -12.31 -0.74 8.09
C GLY A 166 -13.33 -1.08 9.17
N LEU A 167 -12.88 -1.57 10.32
CA LEU A 167 -13.74 -1.84 11.48
C LEU A 167 -14.23 -0.55 12.09
N LYS A 168 -13.30 0.37 12.40
CA LYS A 168 -13.57 1.65 13.04
C LYS A 168 -14.54 2.51 12.22
N LYS A 169 -14.41 2.50 10.89
CA LYS A 169 -15.26 3.27 9.97
C LYS A 169 -16.45 2.47 9.41
N LYS A 170 -16.70 1.25 9.90
CA LYS A 170 -17.73 0.32 9.40
C LYS A 170 -17.70 0.12 7.86
N ASN A 171 -16.54 0.29 7.24
CA ASN A 171 -16.39 0.22 5.78
C ASN A 171 -16.20 -1.24 5.34
N LYS A 172 -17.21 -1.82 4.68
CA LYS A 172 -17.17 -3.21 4.18
C LYS A 172 -16.08 -3.41 3.12
N ALA A 173 -15.92 -2.49 2.17
CA ALA A 173 -14.94 -2.61 1.09
C ALA A 173 -13.50 -2.67 1.62
N LEU A 174 -13.15 -1.86 2.61
CA LEU A 174 -11.81 -1.85 3.20
C LEU A 174 -11.50 -3.14 3.99
N ARG A 175 -12.52 -3.73 4.64
CA ARG A 175 -12.40 -5.02 5.33
C ARG A 175 -12.15 -6.17 4.35
N ILE A 176 -12.90 -6.20 3.25
CA ILE A 176 -12.72 -7.23 2.22
C ILE A 176 -11.34 -7.07 1.57
N PHE A 177 -10.93 -5.84 1.21
CA PHE A 177 -9.60 -5.58 0.66
C PHE A 177 -8.49 -6.08 1.59
N SER A 178 -8.58 -5.73 2.88
CA SER A 178 -7.62 -6.18 3.90
C SER A 178 -7.53 -7.71 3.95
N LEU A 179 -8.67 -8.41 3.99
CA LEU A 179 -8.70 -9.87 4.02
C LEU A 179 -8.10 -10.45 2.73
N SER A 180 -8.39 -9.86 1.57
CA SER A 180 -7.78 -10.26 0.29
C SER A 180 -6.26 -10.07 0.28
N LEU A 181 -5.76 -8.92 0.74
CA LEU A 181 -4.32 -8.64 0.83
C LEU A 181 -3.62 -9.61 1.80
N PHE A 182 -4.29 -9.94 2.90
CA PHE A 182 -3.78 -10.88 3.88
C PHE A 182 -3.71 -12.30 3.34
N THR A 183 -4.78 -12.77 2.69
CA THR A 183 -4.79 -14.06 1.99
C THR A 183 -3.71 -14.12 0.93
N LEU A 184 -3.52 -13.06 0.16
CA LEU A 184 -2.43 -12.96 -0.83
C LEU A 184 -1.05 -13.08 -0.18
N THR A 185 -0.84 -12.40 0.96
CA THR A 185 0.41 -12.47 1.74
C THR A 185 0.68 -13.89 2.21
N LEU A 186 -0.34 -14.58 2.72
CA LEU A 186 -0.24 -15.97 3.14
C LEU A 186 0.04 -16.91 1.99
N VAL A 187 -0.71 -16.80 0.89
CA VAL A 187 -0.45 -17.61 -0.30
C VAL A 187 0.98 -17.42 -0.77
N LYS A 188 1.51 -16.19 -0.78
CA LYS A 188 2.91 -15.93 -1.12
C LYS A 188 3.88 -16.62 -0.15
N LEU A 189 3.68 -16.49 1.15
CA LEU A 189 4.54 -17.09 2.18
C LEU A 189 4.53 -18.63 2.09
N PHE A 190 3.34 -19.23 2.00
CA PHE A 190 3.21 -20.69 1.91
C PHE A 190 3.67 -21.26 0.58
N ALA A 191 3.44 -20.57 -0.54
CA ALA A 191 3.84 -21.05 -1.86
C ALA A 191 5.34 -20.94 -2.10
N TYR A 192 6.00 -19.87 -1.63
CA TYR A 192 7.41 -19.60 -1.95
C TYR A 192 8.37 -19.85 -0.79
N ASP A 193 7.97 -19.61 0.47
CA ASP A 193 8.91 -19.72 1.59
C ASP A 193 8.94 -21.14 2.19
N ILE A 194 7.86 -21.91 2.10
CA ILE A 194 7.84 -23.29 2.65
C ILE A 194 8.56 -24.30 1.74
N GLN A 195 8.82 -23.94 0.47
CA GLN A 195 9.59 -24.78 -0.43
C GLN A 195 11.05 -24.86 0.04
N GLY A 196 11.41 -25.96 0.72
CA GLY A 196 12.76 -26.20 1.22
C GLY A 196 12.94 -26.00 2.73
N ILE A 197 11.88 -25.65 3.47
CA ILE A 197 11.92 -25.61 4.95
C ILE A 197 11.84 -27.03 5.51
N SER A 198 12.55 -27.28 6.63
CA SER A 198 12.49 -28.54 7.36
C SER A 198 11.07 -28.89 7.82
N GLU A 199 10.79 -30.17 8.06
CA GLU A 199 9.45 -30.62 8.51
C GLU A 199 8.98 -29.89 9.78
N GLY A 200 9.90 -29.56 10.69
CA GLY A 200 9.59 -28.74 11.89
C GLY A 200 9.16 -27.31 11.55
N GLY A 201 9.81 -26.66 10.58
CA GLY A 201 9.42 -25.31 10.16
C GLY A 201 8.08 -25.28 9.43
N LYS A 202 7.73 -26.35 8.70
CA LYS A 202 6.37 -26.51 8.12
C LYS A 202 5.31 -26.56 9.21
N ILE A 203 5.53 -27.34 10.27
CA ILE A 203 4.60 -27.44 11.40
C ILE A 203 4.44 -26.07 12.09
N ALA A 204 5.54 -25.36 12.35
CA ALA A 204 5.49 -24.02 12.95
C ALA A 204 4.73 -23.01 12.07
N ALA A 205 4.87 -23.09 10.74
CA ALA A 205 4.12 -22.26 9.80
C ALA A 205 2.62 -22.55 9.87
N PHE A 206 2.21 -23.83 9.90
CA PHE A 206 0.79 -24.21 10.04
C PHE A 206 0.19 -23.77 11.38
N ILE A 207 0.93 -23.86 12.48
CA ILE A 207 0.49 -23.36 13.80
C ILE A 207 0.31 -21.83 13.75
N SER A 208 1.28 -21.12 13.16
CA SER A 208 1.21 -19.67 13.01
C SER A 208 0.00 -19.27 12.18
N LEU A 209 -0.29 -19.99 11.09
CA LEU A 209 -1.50 -19.81 10.29
C LEU A 209 -2.78 -20.05 11.10
N GLY A 210 -2.82 -21.06 11.96
CA GLY A 210 -3.94 -21.31 12.88
C GLY A 210 -4.17 -20.16 13.86
N GLY A 211 -3.10 -19.67 14.51
CA GLY A 211 -3.17 -18.49 15.40
C GLY A 211 -3.62 -17.23 14.66
N LEU A 212 -3.23 -17.10 13.40
CA LEU A 212 -3.61 -16.00 12.55
C LEU A 212 -5.09 -16.02 12.17
N LEU A 213 -5.63 -17.19 11.83
CA LEU A 213 -7.06 -17.40 11.61
C LEU A 213 -7.87 -17.10 12.88
N LEU A 214 -7.32 -17.40 14.05
CA LEU A 214 -7.91 -17.01 15.34
C LEU A 214 -7.98 -15.49 15.50
N VAL A 215 -6.92 -14.75 15.16
CA VAL A 215 -6.93 -13.28 15.21
C VAL A 215 -8.01 -12.72 14.27
N ILE A 216 -8.11 -13.23 13.03
CA ILE A 216 -9.17 -12.81 12.10
C ILE A 216 -10.56 -13.13 12.68
N SER A 217 -10.76 -14.34 13.21
CA SER A 217 -12.02 -14.77 13.81
C SER A 217 -12.41 -13.89 15.00
N PHE A 218 -11.46 -13.59 15.88
CA PHE A 218 -11.66 -12.70 17.02
C PHE A 218 -11.99 -11.27 16.57
N MET A 219 -11.28 -10.72 15.58
CA MET A 219 -11.61 -9.42 15.00
C MET A 219 -13.04 -9.45 14.44
N TYR A 220 -13.43 -10.51 13.73
CA TYR A 220 -14.78 -10.66 13.19
C TYR A 220 -15.87 -10.70 14.27
N GLN A 221 -15.66 -11.48 15.33
CA GLN A 221 -16.59 -11.62 16.45
C GLN A 221 -16.79 -10.28 17.18
N ASN A 222 -15.70 -9.53 17.43
CA ASN A 222 -15.79 -8.21 18.03
C ASN A 222 -16.57 -7.23 17.17
N ILE A 223 -16.45 -7.28 15.84
CA ILE A 223 -17.27 -6.47 14.93
C ILE A 223 -18.74 -6.85 15.06
N LYS A 224 -19.07 -8.15 15.04
CA LYS A 224 -20.46 -8.61 15.16
C LYS A 224 -21.09 -8.06 16.44
N ARG A 225 -20.36 -8.14 17.57
CA ARG A 225 -20.77 -7.56 18.85
C ARG A 225 -20.96 -6.04 18.79
N LEU A 226 -20.05 -5.31 18.14
CA LEU A 226 -20.15 -3.85 17.99
C LEU A 226 -21.29 -3.41 17.06
N ILE A 227 -21.60 -4.17 16.02
CA ILE A 227 -22.73 -3.88 15.11
C ILE A 227 -24.05 -4.12 15.83
N LEU A 228 -24.19 -5.26 16.53
CA LEU A 228 -25.39 -5.61 17.31
C LEU A 228 -25.65 -4.61 18.46
N ALA A 229 -24.59 -4.09 19.08
CA ALA A 229 -24.72 -3.09 20.14
C ALA A 229 -25.25 -1.73 19.63
N ASP A 230 -24.95 -1.37 18.38
CA ASP A 230 -25.36 -0.09 17.78
C ASP A 230 -26.81 -0.14 17.25
N GLU A 231 -27.29 -1.31 16.80
CA GLU A 231 -28.69 -1.54 16.43
C GLU A 231 -29.64 -1.62 17.64
N ALA A 232 -29.12 -1.97 18.82
CA ALA A 232 -29.89 -2.08 20.06
C ALA A 232 -30.05 -0.75 20.81
N ALA A 233 -29.45 0.35 20.34
CA ALA A 233 -29.65 1.68 20.93
C ALA A 233 -31.09 2.15 20.63
N PRO A 234 -31.98 2.27 21.62
CA PRO A 234 -33.36 2.66 21.37
C PRO A 234 -33.39 4.08 20.83
N THR A 235 -34.02 4.27 19.67
CA THR A 235 -34.53 5.59 19.28
C THR A 235 -35.48 6.02 20.40
N ALA A 236 -35.10 7.06 21.15
CA ALA A 236 -35.92 7.64 22.20
C ALA A 236 -37.37 7.83 21.69
N PRO A 237 -38.39 7.45 22.47
CA PRO A 237 -39.78 7.55 22.03
C PRO A 237 -40.09 9.02 21.73
N LYS A 238 -40.55 9.27 20.50
CA LYS A 238 -41.06 10.57 20.07
C LYS A 238 -42.32 10.85 20.88
N ASN A 239 -42.17 11.53 22.01
CA ASN A 239 -43.30 11.98 22.82
C ASN A 239 -44.18 12.90 21.98
N ARG A 240 -45.31 12.37 21.54
CA ARG A 240 -46.55 13.07 21.24
C ARG A 240 -47.67 12.04 21.24
N PRO A 241 -48.93 12.37 21.53
CA PRO A 241 -49.51 13.61 22.08
C PRO A 241 -50.37 13.37 23.33
N GLU A 242 -50.57 14.37 24.19
CA GLU A 242 -51.84 14.51 24.91
C GLU A 242 -52.26 15.99 24.88
N GLU A 243 -53.36 16.20 24.14
CA GLU A 243 -54.37 17.29 24.16
C GLU A 243 -53.96 18.73 23.84
#